data_AF-A0A9P0QID1-F1
#
_entry.id   AF-A0A9P0QID1-F1
#
_cell.length_a   1.000
_cell.length_b   1.000
_cell.length_c   1.000
_cell.angle_alpha   90.00
_cell.angle_beta   90.00
_cell.angle_gamma   90.00
#
_symmetry.space_group_name_H-M   'P 1'
#
loop_
_entity.id
_entity.type
_entity.pdbx_description
1 polymer ?
#
loop_
_entity_poly.entity_id
_entity_poly.type
_entity_poly.pdbx_seq_one_letter_code
_entity_poly.pdbx_strand_id
1 'polypeptide(L)'
;MCGRLPFYNKDHDVLFTLILMEEVKFPRQLSNDAKDLLGGLLVKDPAKRLGGGPEDAKQIMVHSFFSSINWRDLEQKKIPPPFKPQVCSDTDTRYFDSEFTGESVELTPPDSNRLLGSIQEEPYFPQFSFQDLSSTLGSSSAL
;
A
#
# COMPACT_ATOMS: atom_id res chain seq x y z
N MET A 1 -10.03 -2.50 10.39
CA MET A 1 -10.56 -2.45 11.77
C MET A 1 -11.97 -1.85 11.83
N CYS A 2 -12.19 -0.60 11.39
CA CYS A 2 -13.49 0.08 11.58
C CYS A 2 -14.36 0.23 10.31
N GLY A 3 -13.80 -0.08 9.12
CA GLY A 3 -14.53 -0.02 7.85
C GLY A 3 -14.95 1.39 7.40
N ARG A 4 -14.42 2.45 8.02
CA ARG A 4 -14.72 3.86 7.71
C ARG A 4 -13.46 4.71 7.90
N LEU A 5 -13.41 5.85 7.23
CA LEU A 5 -12.33 6.83 7.37
C LEU A 5 -12.31 7.43 8.79
N PRO A 6 -11.13 7.69 9.37
CA PRO A 6 -11.02 8.32 10.70
C PRO A 6 -11.48 9.79 10.72
N PHE A 7 -11.36 10.48 9.58
CA PHE A 7 -11.90 11.82 9.34
C PHE A 7 -12.67 11.80 8.03
N TYR A 8 -13.85 12.42 8.01
CA TYR A 8 -14.66 12.50 6.81
C TYR A 8 -15.54 13.76 6.83
N ASN A 9 -15.50 14.50 5.73
CA ASN A 9 -16.48 15.51 5.39
C ASN A 9 -16.58 15.58 3.86
N LYS A 10 -17.74 15.99 3.33
CA LYS A 10 -17.92 16.23 1.90
C LYS A 10 -17.22 17.52 1.44
N ASP A 11 -17.11 18.49 2.35
CA ASP A 11 -16.36 19.71 2.16
C ASP A 11 -14.88 19.45 2.50
N HIS A 12 -14.00 19.75 1.55
CA HIS A 12 -12.57 19.51 1.69
C HIS A 12 -11.91 20.42 2.73
N ASP A 13 -12.35 21.67 2.87
CA ASP A 13 -11.78 22.60 3.85
C ASP A 13 -12.13 22.16 5.28
N VAL A 14 -13.35 21.65 5.46
CA VAL A 14 -13.75 21.05 6.73
C VAL A 14 -12.99 19.75 6.99
N LEU A 15 -12.81 18.90 5.98
CA LEU A 15 -12.01 17.68 6.11
C LEU A 15 -10.58 17.97 6.55
N PHE A 16 -9.91 18.96 5.93
CA PHE A 16 -8.56 19.36 6.33
C PHE A 16 -8.52 19.91 7.75
N THR A 17 -9.52 20.70 8.14
CA THR A 17 -9.64 21.18 9.52
C THR A 17 -9.77 20.02 10.51
N LEU A 18 -10.59 19.01 10.20
CA LEU A 18 -10.70 17.80 11.02
C LEU A 18 -9.37 17.03 11.10
N ILE A 19 -8.66 16.89 9.98
CA ILE A 19 -7.35 16.21 9.94
C ILE A 19 -6.32 16.97 10.78
N LEU A 20 -6.37 18.30 10.83
CA LEU A 20 -5.41 19.09 11.60
C LEU A 20 -5.76 19.14 13.10
N MET A 21 -7.04 19.33 13.41
CA MET A 21 -7.46 19.77 14.75
C MET A 21 -8.24 18.73 15.55
N GLU A 22 -9.03 17.87 14.88
CA GLU A 22 -9.90 16.93 15.58
C GLU A 22 -9.12 15.70 16.07
N GLU A 23 -9.42 15.28 17.30
CA GLU A 23 -8.94 14.02 17.86
C GLU A 23 -9.67 12.82 17.24
N VAL A 24 -8.94 11.72 17.00
CA VAL A 24 -9.53 10.52 16.41
C VAL A 24 -10.50 9.86 17.38
N LYS A 25 -11.71 9.58 16.92
CA LYS A 25 -12.73 8.90 17.73
C LYS A 25 -12.73 7.40 17.44
N PHE A 26 -12.52 6.60 18.47
CA PHE A 26 -12.52 5.15 18.36
C PHE A 26 -13.84 4.53 18.79
N PRO A 27 -14.37 3.57 18.02
CA PRO A 27 -15.60 2.90 18.40
C PRO A 27 -15.35 1.88 19.50
N ARG A 28 -16.40 1.56 20.28
CA ARG A 28 -16.27 0.76 21.53
C ARG A 28 -15.72 -0.65 21.31
N GLN A 29 -16.00 -1.26 20.16
CA GLN A 29 -15.62 -2.65 19.84
C GLN A 29 -14.13 -2.82 19.53
N LEU A 30 -13.39 -1.72 19.38
CA LEU A 30 -11.96 -1.79 19.13
C LEU A 30 -11.23 -2.17 20.43
N SER A 31 -10.29 -3.12 20.35
CA SER A 31 -9.46 -3.51 21.50
C SER A 31 -8.60 -2.34 21.98
N ASN A 32 -8.17 -2.39 23.25
CA ASN A 32 -7.33 -1.33 23.81
C ASN A 32 -6.00 -1.22 23.07
N ASP A 33 -5.35 -2.34 22.77
CA ASP A 33 -4.10 -2.35 22.00
C ASP A 33 -4.25 -1.74 20.60
N ALA A 34 -5.40 -1.95 19.95
CA ALA A 34 -5.67 -1.36 18.65
C ALA A 34 -5.95 0.16 18.73
N LYS A 35 -6.66 0.61 19.78
CA LYS A 35 -6.85 2.05 20.05
C LYS A 35 -5.53 2.74 20.33
N ASP A 36 -4.68 2.12 21.14
CA ASP A 36 -3.36 2.64 21.50
C ASP A 36 -2.46 2.76 20.27
N LEU A 37 -2.38 1.70 19.47
CA LEU A 37 -1.63 1.69 18.22
C LEU A 37 -2.09 2.80 17.26
N LEU A 38 -3.40 2.85 16.98
CA LEU A 38 -3.96 3.85 16.06
C LEU A 38 -3.81 5.28 16.62
N GLY A 39 -3.95 5.45 17.94
CA GLY A 39 -3.74 6.72 18.63
C GLY A 39 -2.32 7.23 18.42
N GLY A 40 -1.32 6.36 18.61
CA GLY A 40 0.09 6.69 18.38
C GLY A 40 0.44 6.97 16.91
N LEU A 41 -0.13 6.21 15.97
CA LEU A 41 0.09 6.40 14.53
C LEU A 41 -0.58 7.64 13.96
N LEU A 42 -1.71 8.08 14.55
CA LEU A 42 -2.50 9.22 14.07
C LEU A 42 -2.20 10.52 14.83
N VAL A 43 -1.12 10.56 15.62
CA VAL A 43 -0.58 11.78 16.22
C VAL A 43 -0.26 12.80 15.12
N LYS A 44 -0.71 14.04 15.30
CA LYS A 44 -0.55 15.13 14.32
C LYS A 44 0.91 15.52 14.13
N ASP A 45 1.63 15.69 15.24
CA ASP A 45 3.07 16.01 15.26
C ASP A 45 3.90 14.80 14.81
N PRO A 46 4.57 14.86 13.64
CA PRO A 46 5.34 13.73 13.13
C PRO A 46 6.47 13.28 14.07
N ALA A 47 7.08 14.20 14.83
CA ALA A 47 8.17 13.88 15.75
C ALA A 47 7.70 13.09 16.99
N LYS A 48 6.41 13.20 17.33
CA LYS A 48 5.77 12.46 18.44
C LYS A 48 4.99 11.24 17.97
N ARG A 49 4.84 11.07 16.65
CA ARG A 49 4.11 9.94 16.08
C ARG A 49 4.86 8.64 16.35
N LEU A 50 4.12 7.58 16.64
CA LEU A 50 4.69 6.25 16.79
C LEU A 50 5.45 5.87 15.50
N GLY A 51 6.72 5.52 15.63
CA GLY A 51 7.64 5.28 14.51
C GLY A 51 8.27 6.54 13.91
N GLY A 52 7.99 7.73 14.43
CA GLY A 52 8.62 8.99 13.96
C GLY A 52 10.01 9.27 14.56
N GLY A 53 10.44 8.44 15.53
CA GLY A 53 11.74 8.56 16.19
C GLY A 53 12.83 7.68 15.55
N PRO A 54 14.06 7.66 16.12
CA PRO A 54 15.21 6.93 15.56
C PRO A 54 15.02 5.41 15.40
N GLU A 55 14.14 4.82 16.22
CA GLU A 55 13.84 3.38 16.15
C GLU A 55 12.86 3.02 15.03
N ASP A 56 12.20 4.02 14.44
CA ASP A 56 11.35 3.88 13.26
C ASP A 56 10.37 2.68 13.38
N ALA A 57 10.38 1.77 12.39
CA ALA A 57 9.53 0.59 12.36
C ALA A 57 9.73 -0.34 13.57
N LYS A 58 10.92 -0.38 14.19
CA LYS A 58 11.17 -1.27 15.35
C LYS A 58 10.25 -0.91 16.52
N GLN A 59 9.97 0.38 16.72
CA GLN A 59 9.06 0.84 17.75
C GLN A 59 7.63 0.31 17.51
N ILE A 60 7.20 0.27 16.24
CA ILE A 60 5.89 -0.26 15.85
C ILE A 60 5.87 -1.78 16.00
N MET A 61 6.96 -2.46 15.61
CA MET A 61 7.06 -3.92 15.62
C MET A 61 6.95 -4.53 17.03
N VAL A 62 7.42 -3.82 18.06
CA VAL A 62 7.36 -4.28 19.47
C VAL A 62 6.08 -3.87 20.19
N HIS A 63 5.16 -3.15 19.52
CA HIS A 63 3.90 -2.71 20.11
C HIS A 63 3.00 -3.91 20.49
N SER A 64 2.29 -3.83 21.62
CA SER A 64 1.45 -4.93 22.15
C SER A 64 0.43 -5.48 21.14
N PHE A 65 -0.08 -4.62 20.27
CA PHE A 65 -0.97 -5.01 19.15
C PHE A 65 -0.36 -6.11 18.26
N PHE A 66 0.95 -6.12 18.06
CA PHE A 66 1.68 -7.10 17.25
C PHE A 66 2.36 -8.20 18.08
N SER A 67 2.06 -8.32 19.37
CA SER A 67 2.69 -9.30 20.29
C SER A 67 2.57 -10.77 19.83
N SER A 68 1.57 -11.09 19.01
CA SER A 68 1.36 -12.42 18.44
C SER A 68 2.19 -12.71 17.17
N ILE A 69 2.87 -11.70 16.62
CA ILE A 69 3.60 -11.81 15.36
C ILE A 69 5.07 -12.15 15.62
N ASN A 70 5.52 -13.28 15.10
CA ASN A 70 6.95 -13.54 14.91
C ASN A 70 7.40 -12.91 13.59
N TRP A 71 8.12 -11.78 13.69
CA TRP A 71 8.57 -11.02 12.52
C TRP A 71 9.52 -11.79 11.59
N ARG A 72 10.35 -12.68 12.14
CA ARG A 72 11.25 -13.53 11.34
C ARG A 72 10.46 -14.56 10.53
N ASP A 73 9.46 -15.18 11.13
CA ASP A 73 8.61 -16.14 10.44
C ASP A 73 7.70 -15.45 9.40
N LEU A 74 7.25 -14.23 9.70
CA LEU A 74 6.50 -13.40 8.75
C LEU A 74 7.35 -13.08 7.49
N GLU A 75 8.58 -12.60 7.68
CA GLU A 75 9.52 -12.30 6.60
C GLU A 75 9.82 -13.54 5.75
N GLN A 76 10.00 -14.70 6.40
CA GLN A 76 10.23 -15.98 5.74
C GLN A 76 8.96 -16.63 5.17
N LYS A 77 7.82 -15.92 5.18
CA LYS A 77 6.52 -16.40 4.67
C LYS A 77 6.05 -17.71 5.31
N LYS A 78 6.43 -17.96 6.57
CA LYS A 78 6.06 -19.16 7.34
C LYS A 78 4.72 -19.03 8.06
N ILE A 79 4.26 -17.81 8.30
CA ILE A 79 2.94 -17.56 8.89
C ILE A 79 1.88 -17.74 7.81
N PRO A 80 0.93 -18.68 7.97
CA PRO A 80 -0.16 -18.83 7.02
C PRO A 80 -1.03 -17.56 6.98
N PRO A 81 -1.35 -17.01 5.79
CA PRO A 81 -2.20 -15.83 5.71
C PRO A 81 -3.62 -16.17 6.20
N PRO A 82 -4.30 -15.26 6.91
CA PRO A 82 -5.65 -15.49 7.42
C PRO A 82 -6.71 -15.61 6.30
N PHE A 83 -6.39 -15.09 5.11
CA PHE A 83 -7.21 -15.21 3.91
C PHE A 83 -6.33 -15.72 2.76
N LYS A 84 -6.77 -16.79 2.11
CA LYS A 84 -6.18 -17.31 0.88
C LYS A 84 -7.17 -17.09 -0.26
N PRO A 85 -6.86 -16.21 -1.24
CA PRO A 85 -7.75 -15.99 -2.38
C PRO A 85 -7.95 -17.28 -3.18
N GLN A 86 -9.15 -17.48 -3.69
CA GLN A 86 -9.50 -18.61 -4.53
C GLN A 86 -9.24 -18.25 -5.99
N VAL A 87 -8.23 -18.87 -6.58
CA VAL A 87 -7.85 -18.67 -7.98
C VAL A 87 -8.09 -19.98 -8.71
N CYS A 88 -8.83 -19.94 -9.82
CA CYS A 88 -9.17 -21.14 -10.59
C CYS A 88 -8.26 -21.38 -11.81
N SER A 89 -7.53 -20.37 -12.27
CA SER A 89 -6.62 -20.46 -13.43
C SER A 89 -5.62 -19.30 -13.44
N ASP A 90 -4.58 -19.41 -14.25
CA ASP A 90 -3.56 -18.37 -14.42
C ASP A 90 -4.11 -17.05 -14.99
N THR A 91 -5.26 -17.09 -15.67
CA THR A 91 -5.94 -15.92 -16.25
C THR A 91 -7.19 -15.48 -15.47
N ASP A 92 -7.34 -15.94 -14.22
CA ASP A 92 -8.52 -15.60 -13.39
C ASP A 92 -8.46 -14.16 -12.89
N THR A 93 -9.45 -13.35 -13.24
CA THR A 93 -9.53 -11.93 -12.90
C THR A 93 -10.61 -11.59 -11.87
N ARG A 94 -11.19 -12.58 -11.16
CA ARG A 94 -12.36 -12.37 -10.28
C ARG A 94 -12.22 -11.34 -9.15
N TYR A 95 -10.99 -11.04 -8.75
CA TYR A 95 -10.69 -10.08 -7.68
C TYR A 95 -10.40 -8.68 -8.21
N PHE A 96 -10.53 -8.48 -9.53
CA PHE A 96 -10.45 -7.18 -10.20
C PHE A 96 -11.85 -6.71 -10.58
N ASP A 97 -12.04 -5.39 -10.68
CA ASP A 97 -13.34 -4.84 -11.09
C ASP A 97 -13.61 -5.15 -12.57
N SER A 98 -14.85 -5.54 -12.86
CA SER A 98 -15.34 -5.76 -14.22
C SER A 98 -15.26 -4.52 -15.10
N GLU A 99 -15.31 -3.32 -14.50
CA GLU A 99 -15.08 -2.06 -15.22
C GLU A 99 -13.74 -2.07 -15.94
N PHE A 100 -12.69 -2.67 -15.37
CA PHE A 100 -11.36 -2.72 -15.98
C PHE A 100 -11.11 -4.00 -16.76
N THR A 101 -11.57 -5.16 -16.27
CA THR A 101 -11.30 -6.43 -16.95
C THR A 101 -12.14 -6.60 -18.22
N GLY A 102 -13.18 -5.78 -18.40
CA GLY A 102 -13.98 -5.73 -19.62
C GLY A 102 -13.43 -4.80 -20.70
N GLU A 103 -12.42 -3.98 -20.39
CA GLU A 103 -11.83 -3.04 -21.34
C GLU A 103 -10.87 -3.72 -22.32
N SER A 104 -10.53 -3.02 -23.40
CA SER A 104 -9.51 -3.49 -24.36
C SER A 104 -8.14 -3.58 -23.69
N VAL A 105 -7.40 -4.66 -23.97
CA VAL A 105 -6.00 -4.83 -23.55
C VAL A 105 -5.00 -4.10 -24.44
N GLU A 106 -5.49 -3.36 -25.44
CA GLU A 106 -4.66 -2.63 -26.39
C GLU A 106 -4.19 -1.29 -25.84
N LEU A 107 -2.98 -0.88 -26.22
CA LEU A 107 -2.45 0.43 -25.88
C LEU A 107 -3.25 1.51 -26.64
N THR A 108 -3.79 2.48 -25.91
CA THR A 108 -4.43 3.64 -26.52
C THR A 108 -3.37 4.44 -27.29
N PRO A 109 -3.54 4.67 -28.61
CA PRO A 109 -2.58 5.47 -29.38
C PRO A 109 -2.49 6.90 -28.84
N PRO A 110 -1.30 7.53 -28.84
CA PRO A 110 -1.15 8.90 -28.40
C PRO A 110 -1.88 9.88 -29.33
N ASP A 111 -2.38 10.98 -28.76
CA ASP A 111 -3.08 12.04 -29.51
C ASP A 111 -2.18 12.66 -30.59
N SER A 112 -2.51 12.47 -31.86
CA SER A 112 -1.73 12.99 -32.99
C SER A 112 -1.74 14.52 -33.09
N ASN A 113 -2.78 15.17 -32.53
CA ASN A 113 -2.94 16.62 -32.51
C ASN A 113 -2.18 17.30 -31.36
N ARG A 114 -1.74 16.53 -30.36
CA ARG A 114 -0.71 16.99 -29.44
C ARG A 114 0.61 16.68 -30.12
N LEU A 115 1.13 17.67 -30.83
CA LEU A 115 2.55 17.75 -31.14
C LEU A 115 3.31 17.67 -29.80
N LEU A 116 3.58 16.45 -29.34
CA LEU A 116 4.96 16.09 -29.04
C LEU A 116 5.68 16.29 -30.39
N GLY A 117 5.92 17.54 -30.77
CA GLY A 117 6.86 17.85 -31.82
C GLY A 117 8.13 17.24 -31.29
N SER A 118 8.48 16.07 -31.84
CA SER A 118 9.55 15.18 -31.39
C SER A 118 10.04 15.58 -30.00
N ILE A 119 9.59 14.91 -28.93
CA ILE A 119 10.56 14.75 -27.85
C ILE A 119 11.72 14.11 -28.59
N GLN A 120 12.71 14.94 -28.95
CA GLN A 120 13.94 14.46 -29.51
C GLN A 120 14.33 13.37 -28.54
N GLU A 121 14.76 12.23 -29.05
CA GLU A 121 15.38 11.15 -28.25
C GLU A 121 16.68 11.65 -27.57
N GLU A 122 16.74 12.92 -27.16
CA GLU A 122 17.60 13.43 -26.12
C GLU A 122 17.36 12.62 -24.85
N PRO A 123 18.42 12.28 -24.10
CA PRO A 123 18.38 11.29 -23.05
C PRO A 123 17.77 11.92 -21.79
N TYR A 124 16.46 12.13 -21.78
CA TYR A 124 15.73 12.51 -20.56
C TYR A 124 15.62 11.34 -19.58
N PHE A 125 15.69 10.10 -20.09
CA PHE A 125 15.51 8.86 -19.32
C PHE A 125 16.57 7.77 -19.58
N PRO A 126 17.88 8.09 -19.62
CA PRO A 126 18.94 7.14 -19.99
C PRO A 126 19.13 6.00 -18.99
N GLN A 127 18.58 6.13 -17.79
CA GLN A 127 18.64 5.13 -16.71
C GLN A 127 17.27 4.48 -16.43
N PHE A 128 16.33 4.56 -17.38
CA PHE A 128 14.99 3.98 -17.20
C PHE A 128 14.97 2.47 -17.34
N SER A 129 15.71 1.93 -18.31
CA SER A 129 15.74 0.48 -18.56
C SER A 129 16.39 -0.26 -17.40
N PHE A 130 15.68 -1.23 -16.84
CA PHE A 130 16.13 -2.09 -15.74
C PHE A 130 15.79 -3.54 -16.03
N GLN A 131 16.68 -4.46 -15.68
CA GLN A 131 16.44 -5.90 -15.72
C GLN A 131 16.95 -6.53 -14.42
N ASP A 132 16.09 -7.27 -13.75
CA ASP A 132 16.48 -7.95 -12.53
C ASP A 132 17.28 -9.23 -12.86
N LEU A 133 18.51 -9.29 -12.34
CA LEU A 133 19.40 -10.43 -12.48
C LEU A 133 18.95 -11.63 -11.63
N SER A 134 18.08 -11.43 -10.63
CA SER A 134 17.55 -12.51 -9.80
C SER A 134 16.52 -13.37 -10.55
N SER A 135 15.80 -12.79 -11.52
CA SER A 135 14.80 -13.48 -12.34
C SER A 135 15.38 -14.43 -13.39
N THR A 136 16.64 -14.29 -13.79
CA THR A 136 17.24 -15.12 -14.86
C THR A 136 17.82 -16.45 -14.36
N LEU A 137 18.09 -16.59 -13.06
CA LEU A 137 18.62 -17.83 -12.46
C LEU A 137 17.52 -18.86 -12.12
N GLY A 138 16.25 -18.51 -12.23
CA GLY A 138 15.11 -19.40 -11.94
C GLY A 138 14.64 -20.29 -13.10
N SER A 139 15.21 -20.17 -14.31
CA SER A 139 14.73 -20.90 -15.50
C SER A 139 15.72 -21.92 -16.10
N SER A 140 16.83 -22.25 -15.43
CA SER A 140 17.75 -23.33 -15.84
C SER A 140 17.72 -24.48 -14.86
N SER A 141 16.58 -25.18 -14.77
CA SER A 141 16.48 -26.53 -14.17
C SER A 141 15.21 -27.22 -14.67
N ALA A 142 15.11 -27.45 -15.99
CA ALA A 142 14.21 -28.45 -16.57
C ALA A 142 14.59 -28.70 -18.04
N LEU A 143 15.70 -29.41 -18.28
CA LEU A 143 15.86 -30.42 -19.32
C LEU A 143 16.86 -31.47 -18.82
#